data_AF-A0A1B6HHM7-F1
#
_entry.id   AF-A0A1B6HHM7-F1
#
_cell.length_a   1.000
_cell.length_b   1.000
_cell.length_c   1.000
_cell.angle_alpha   90.00
_cell.angle_beta   90.00
_cell.angle_gamma   90.00
#
_symmetry.space_group_name_H-M   'P 1'
#
loop_
_entity.id
_entity.type
_entity.pdbx_description
1 polymer ?
#
loop_
_entity_poly.entity_id
_entity_poly.type
_entity_poly.pdbx_seq_one_letter_code
_entity_poly.pdbx_strand_id
1 'polypeptide(L)'
;LHHSELIVPADSEVGSNQFTMMEEQAFLYDSTITAPLSNPPLWPYTMYFRMPHRCHGNLQHCPTRSHAVWEMVMNELDRREDPNFDEYLPGCAMVDSCSNILTGDQFYNFLNHNFDRHYDQNRAPLGLYFHAAWLKNNPEFLDAFLYWIDEVLEKYNDVYFVTMTQVIQWIQNPRTVSEVKNFEPWREKCSVEGPPACWVPHSCKLTSKEVPGETINLQTCVRCPNNYPWVNDPTGDGFF
;
A
#
# COMPACT_ATOMS: atom_id res chain seq x y z
N LEU A 1 9.71 15.15 6.49
CA LEU A 1 10.19 13.89 7.09
C LEU A 1 9.95 12.80 6.05
N HIS A 2 10.97 12.08 5.60
CA HIS A 2 10.72 10.87 4.79
C HIS A 2 10.10 9.85 5.74
N HIS A 3 8.81 9.60 5.60
CA HIS A 3 8.12 8.58 6.38
C HIS A 3 8.45 7.24 5.74
N SER A 4 9.21 6.43 6.48
CA SER A 4 9.63 5.11 6.04
C SER A 4 8.48 4.14 6.21
N GLU A 5 8.12 3.50 5.10
CA GLU A 5 7.11 2.45 4.98
C GLU A 5 7.82 1.11 4.82
N LEU A 6 7.27 0.06 5.43
CA LEU A 6 7.63 -1.31 5.11
C LEU A 6 6.41 -2.06 4.59
N ILE A 7 6.55 -2.66 3.41
CA ILE A 7 5.67 -3.69 2.87
C ILE A 7 6.57 -4.87 2.54
N VAL A 8 6.32 -6.02 3.13
CA VAL A 8 7.07 -7.24 2.82
C VAL A 8 6.39 -7.97 1.66
N PRO A 9 7.15 -8.61 0.75
CA PRO A 9 6.57 -9.38 -0.35
C PRO A 9 5.52 -10.40 0.12
N ALA A 10 4.52 -10.64 -0.73
CA ALA A 10 3.50 -11.65 -0.50
C ALA A 10 4.13 -13.01 -0.14
N ASP A 11 3.46 -13.76 0.75
CA ASP A 11 3.91 -15.04 1.31
C ASP A 11 5.16 -15.02 2.22
N SER A 12 5.59 -13.84 2.66
CA SER A 12 6.67 -13.72 3.66
C SER A 12 6.17 -13.88 5.10
N GLU A 13 7.04 -14.36 5.99
CA GLU A 13 6.75 -14.48 7.43
C GLU A 13 6.67 -13.10 8.10
N VAL A 14 5.48 -12.67 8.50
CA VAL A 14 5.27 -11.42 9.24
C VAL A 14 5.49 -11.62 10.74
N GLY A 15 6.74 -11.92 11.11
CA GLY A 15 7.18 -12.27 12.47
C GLY A 15 7.35 -11.09 13.43
N SER A 16 7.51 -11.36 14.73
CA SER A 16 7.90 -10.32 15.71
C SER A 16 9.26 -9.67 15.40
N ASN A 17 10.14 -10.36 14.66
CA ASN A 17 11.44 -9.82 14.27
C ASN A 17 11.31 -8.64 13.30
N GLN A 18 10.32 -8.66 12.41
CA GLN A 18 10.01 -7.54 11.50
C GLN A 18 9.66 -6.30 12.32
N PHE A 19 8.69 -6.41 13.23
CA PHE A 19 8.26 -5.28 14.05
C PHE A 19 9.34 -4.81 15.03
N THR A 20 10.19 -5.72 15.53
CA THR A 20 11.36 -5.35 16.35
C THR A 20 12.34 -4.51 15.53
N MET A 21 12.69 -4.95 14.31
CA MET A 21 13.55 -4.19 13.41
C MET A 21 12.94 -2.83 13.06
N MET A 22 11.65 -2.78 12.77
CA MET A 22 10.96 -1.53 12.45
C MET A 22 10.99 -0.52 13.60
N GLU A 23 10.80 -0.99 14.83
CA GLU A 23 10.91 -0.16 16.03
C GLU A 23 12.34 0.36 16.23
N GLU A 24 13.35 -0.49 16.06
CA GLU A 24 14.77 -0.12 16.14
C GLU A 24 15.20 0.86 15.04
N GLN A 25 14.65 0.71 13.83
CA GLN A 25 14.95 1.55 12.67
C GLN A 25 13.99 2.76 12.52
N ALA A 26 13.09 2.96 13.49
CA ALA A 26 12.14 4.07 13.54
C ALA A 26 11.22 4.18 12.30
N PHE A 27 10.76 3.05 11.77
CA PHE A 27 9.69 3.01 10.77
C PHE A 27 8.35 3.43 11.40
N LEU A 28 7.51 4.14 10.63
CA LEU A 28 6.24 4.65 11.14
C LEU A 28 5.16 3.56 11.17
N TYR A 29 5.05 2.81 10.08
CA TYR A 29 4.02 1.80 9.90
C TYR A 29 4.48 0.62 9.04
N ASP A 30 3.86 -0.52 9.30
CA ASP A 30 3.83 -1.69 8.43
C ASP A 30 2.51 -1.70 7.65
N SER A 31 2.52 -2.24 6.43
CA SER A 31 1.32 -2.51 5.64
C SER A 31 1.40 -3.89 5.02
N THR A 32 1.72 -4.91 5.84
CA THR A 32 1.90 -6.29 5.39
C THR A 32 0.83 -7.23 5.97
N ILE A 33 0.23 -6.91 7.11
CA ILE A 33 -0.73 -7.82 7.74
C ILE A 33 -2.09 -7.75 7.02
N THR A 34 -2.55 -8.89 6.52
CA THR A 34 -3.88 -9.04 5.95
C THR A 34 -4.93 -9.35 7.03
N ALA A 35 -6.04 -8.62 7.01
CA ALA A 35 -7.24 -8.98 7.75
C ALA A 35 -8.21 -9.75 6.85
N PRO A 36 -8.79 -10.86 7.34
CA PRO A 36 -9.77 -11.62 6.57
C PRO A 36 -10.99 -10.75 6.24
N LEU A 37 -11.67 -11.09 5.14
CA LEU A 37 -12.88 -10.39 4.71
C LEU A 37 -13.89 -10.28 5.87
N SER A 38 -14.20 -9.04 6.24
CA SER A 38 -15.02 -8.71 7.40
C SER A 38 -15.94 -7.52 7.12
N ASN A 39 -17.08 -7.49 7.79
CA ASN A 39 -18.06 -6.41 7.73
C ASN A 39 -18.47 -6.07 9.19
N PRO A 40 -18.05 -4.93 9.75
CA PRO A 40 -17.28 -3.87 9.11
C PRO A 40 -15.80 -4.18 8.87
N PRO A 41 -15.17 -3.56 7.85
CA PRO A 41 -13.73 -3.61 7.65
C PRO A 41 -12.97 -2.93 8.81
N LEU A 42 -11.69 -3.25 8.97
CA LEU A 42 -10.88 -2.78 10.09
C LEU A 42 -10.19 -1.45 9.78
N TRP A 43 -10.20 -0.56 10.77
CA TRP A 43 -9.34 0.62 10.78
C TRP A 43 -7.88 0.23 11.10
N PRO A 44 -6.89 1.02 10.66
CA PRO A 44 -5.52 0.89 11.11
C PRO A 44 -5.42 0.92 12.63
N TYR A 45 -4.46 0.18 13.18
CA TYR A 45 -4.26 0.04 14.62
C TYR A 45 -2.77 0.08 14.96
N THR A 46 -2.45 0.24 16.25
CA THR A 46 -1.05 0.18 16.72
C THR A 46 -0.75 -1.20 17.29
N MET A 47 0.51 -1.61 17.17
CA MET A 47 0.98 -2.91 17.65
C MET A 47 1.35 -2.93 19.14
N TYR A 48 0.94 -1.92 19.91
CA TYR A 48 1.08 -1.95 21.38
C TYR A 48 0.21 -3.03 22.02
N PHE A 49 -0.93 -3.33 21.40
CA PHE A 49 -1.89 -4.31 21.89
C PHE A 49 -2.00 -5.48 20.93
N ARG A 50 -2.66 -6.55 21.39
CA ARG A 50 -2.95 -7.71 20.57
C ARG A 50 -3.79 -7.30 19.36
N MET A 51 -3.45 -7.84 18.19
CA MET A 51 -4.19 -7.65 16.95
C MET A 51 -5.69 -7.92 17.12
N PRO A 52 -6.57 -7.07 16.54
CA PRO A 52 -8.03 -7.20 16.66
C PRO A 52 -8.63 -8.26 15.73
N HIS A 53 -7.80 -9.03 15.02
CA HIS A 53 -8.23 -10.11 14.13
C HIS A 53 -7.29 -11.31 14.21
N ARG A 54 -7.69 -12.41 13.55
CA ARG A 54 -6.85 -13.60 13.45
C ARG A 54 -5.71 -13.33 12.48
N CYS A 55 -4.55 -13.92 12.76
CA CYS A 55 -3.47 -13.99 11.77
C CYS A 55 -3.99 -14.77 10.55
N HIS A 56 -4.00 -14.12 9.39
CA HIS A 56 -4.65 -14.62 8.18
C HIS A 56 -3.63 -14.76 7.06
N GLY A 57 -3.76 -15.83 6.27
CA GLY A 57 -2.77 -16.23 5.26
C GLY A 57 -2.11 -17.57 5.58
N ASN A 58 -1.50 -18.18 4.57
CA ASN A 58 -0.83 -19.46 4.70
C ASN A 58 0.53 -19.30 5.42
N LEU A 59 0.81 -20.15 6.42
CA LEU A 59 2.07 -20.15 7.19
C LEU A 59 2.44 -18.79 7.83
N GLN A 60 1.45 -17.94 8.10
CA GLN A 60 1.69 -16.63 8.68
C GLN A 60 2.05 -16.69 10.17
N HIS A 61 3.10 -15.99 10.55
CA HIS A 61 3.64 -15.94 11.93
C HIS A 61 3.46 -14.55 12.55
N CYS A 62 2.23 -14.05 12.65
CA CYS A 62 1.97 -12.68 13.14
C CYS A 62 2.60 -12.38 14.52
N PRO A 63 3.00 -11.12 14.78
CA PRO A 63 3.59 -10.71 16.04
C PRO A 63 2.66 -10.96 17.24
N THR A 64 3.26 -11.38 18.36
CA THR A 64 2.55 -11.68 19.61
C THR A 64 2.93 -10.75 20.76
N ARG A 65 3.98 -9.94 20.58
CA ARG A 65 4.48 -8.97 21.55
C ARG A 65 4.09 -7.55 21.14
N SER A 66 4.17 -6.63 22.10
CA SER A 66 3.94 -5.21 21.86
C SER A 66 5.09 -4.58 21.09
N HIS A 67 4.78 -3.76 20.09
CA HIS A 67 5.72 -3.01 19.26
C HIS A 67 5.20 -1.60 19.01
N ALA A 68 6.09 -0.61 19.03
CA ALA A 68 5.76 0.81 18.82
C ALA A 68 5.59 1.18 17.33
N VAL A 69 4.78 0.40 16.60
CA VAL A 69 4.61 0.50 15.14
C VAL A 69 3.11 0.54 14.81
N TRP A 70 2.72 1.33 13.80
CA TRP A 70 1.37 1.30 13.23
C TRP A 70 1.21 0.14 12.24
N GLU A 71 0.04 -0.48 12.22
CA GLU A 71 -0.35 -1.44 11.20
C GLU A 71 -1.43 -0.80 10.32
N MET A 72 -1.06 -0.52 9.06
CA MET A 72 -1.96 -0.16 7.99
C MET A 72 -2.57 -1.43 7.39
N VAL A 73 -3.43 -2.07 8.20
CA VAL A 73 -3.99 -3.39 7.93
C VAL A 73 -4.61 -3.48 6.54
N MET A 74 -4.24 -4.53 5.80
CA MET A 74 -4.78 -4.80 4.48
C MET A 74 -6.09 -5.59 4.62
N ASN A 75 -7.22 -4.90 4.54
CA ASN A 75 -8.52 -5.58 4.52
C ASN A 75 -8.70 -6.33 3.20
N GLU A 76 -9.06 -7.60 3.26
CA GLU A 76 -9.48 -8.32 2.05
C GLU A 76 -10.72 -7.66 1.43
N LEU A 77 -10.67 -7.51 0.11
CA LEU A 77 -11.76 -7.08 -0.73
C LEU A 77 -12.65 -8.28 -1.07
N ASP A 78 -13.95 -8.00 -1.17
CA ASP A 78 -14.96 -8.99 -1.57
C ASP A 78 -14.99 -9.08 -3.09
N ARG A 79 -14.68 -10.27 -3.61
CA ARG A 79 -14.60 -10.53 -5.04
C ARG A 79 -15.82 -11.22 -5.62
N ARG A 80 -16.90 -11.39 -4.85
CA ARG A 80 -18.17 -11.94 -5.36
C ARG A 80 -18.76 -10.99 -6.41
N GLU A 81 -19.29 -11.56 -7.50
CA GLU A 81 -19.87 -10.78 -8.59
C GLU A 81 -21.30 -10.39 -8.24
N ASP A 82 -22.03 -11.29 -7.58
CA ASP A 82 -23.30 -11.00 -6.92
C ASP A 82 -23.22 -11.30 -5.40
N PRO A 83 -22.91 -10.31 -4.56
CA PRO A 83 -22.76 -10.48 -3.12
C PRO A 83 -24.01 -11.00 -2.39
N ASN A 84 -25.19 -10.92 -3.02
CA ASN A 84 -26.47 -11.36 -2.44
C ASN A 84 -26.78 -12.83 -2.72
N PHE A 85 -26.24 -13.39 -3.80
CA PHE A 85 -26.57 -14.74 -4.26
C PHE A 85 -25.35 -15.68 -4.29
N ASP A 86 -24.16 -15.15 -4.48
CA ASP A 86 -22.93 -15.95 -4.55
C ASP A 86 -22.61 -16.61 -3.22
N GLU A 87 -22.14 -17.86 -3.30
CA GLU A 87 -21.60 -18.60 -2.16
C GLU A 87 -20.39 -17.87 -1.56
N TYR A 88 -20.00 -18.30 -0.36
CA TYR A 88 -18.82 -17.77 0.32
C TYR A 88 -17.56 -17.99 -0.53
N LEU A 89 -16.94 -16.89 -0.95
CA LEU A 89 -15.61 -16.88 -1.57
C LEU A 89 -14.61 -16.22 -0.60
N PRO A 90 -13.36 -16.73 -0.52
CA PRO A 90 -12.31 -16.01 0.18
C PRO A 90 -12.07 -14.67 -0.52
N GLY A 91 -11.79 -13.62 0.26
CA GLY A 91 -11.45 -12.32 -0.29
C GLY A 91 -10.05 -12.29 -0.89
N CYS A 92 -9.63 -11.10 -1.30
CA CYS A 92 -8.31 -10.85 -1.88
C CYS A 92 -7.76 -9.52 -1.36
N ALA A 93 -6.51 -9.51 -0.88
CA ALA A 93 -5.87 -8.29 -0.39
C ALA A 93 -5.31 -7.43 -1.53
N MET A 94 -4.57 -8.06 -2.46
CA MET A 94 -4.09 -7.40 -3.68
C MET A 94 -5.17 -7.49 -4.75
N VAL A 95 -5.43 -6.41 -5.48
CA VAL A 95 -6.46 -6.40 -6.53
C VAL A 95 -6.12 -7.40 -7.64
N ASP A 96 -4.85 -7.50 -8.01
CA ASP A 96 -4.38 -8.47 -9.01
C ASP A 96 -4.47 -9.94 -8.56
N SER A 97 -4.66 -10.21 -7.25
CA SER A 97 -4.90 -11.56 -6.73
C SER A 97 -6.38 -12.00 -6.81
N CYS A 98 -7.29 -11.09 -7.13
CA CYS A 98 -8.72 -11.36 -7.32
C CYS A 98 -8.96 -12.04 -8.69
N SER A 99 -8.64 -13.33 -8.78
CA SER A 99 -8.50 -14.08 -10.03
C SER A 99 -9.75 -14.17 -10.93
N ASN A 100 -10.92 -13.83 -10.41
CA ASN A 100 -12.21 -13.91 -11.12
C ASN A 100 -12.61 -12.58 -11.78
N ILE A 101 -11.82 -11.52 -11.62
CA ILE A 101 -12.01 -10.25 -12.34
C ILE A 101 -11.33 -10.38 -13.70
N LEU A 102 -12.14 -10.48 -14.76
CA LEU A 102 -11.65 -10.74 -16.12
C LEU A 102 -11.95 -9.62 -17.11
N THR A 103 -12.90 -8.72 -16.79
CA THR A 103 -13.32 -7.61 -17.66
C THR A 103 -13.32 -6.27 -16.92
N GLY A 104 -13.26 -5.16 -17.67
CA GLY A 104 -13.37 -3.81 -17.11
C GLY A 104 -14.66 -3.57 -16.33
N ASP A 105 -15.80 -4.10 -16.83
CA ASP A 105 -17.10 -3.98 -16.15
C ASP A 105 -17.13 -4.71 -14.81
N GLN A 106 -16.58 -5.92 -14.75
CA GLN A 106 -16.44 -6.66 -13.49
C GLN A 106 -15.56 -5.90 -12.51
N PHE A 107 -14.47 -5.31 -13.00
CA PHE A 107 -13.57 -4.54 -12.15
C PHE A 107 -14.24 -3.27 -11.61
N TYR A 108 -14.99 -2.55 -12.44
CA TYR A 108 -15.79 -1.39 -12.04
C TYR A 108 -16.83 -1.72 -10.97
N ASN A 109 -17.60 -2.80 -11.17
CA ASN A 109 -18.59 -3.26 -10.19
C ASN A 109 -17.91 -3.70 -8.88
N PHE A 110 -16.76 -4.37 -8.97
CA PHE A 110 -15.94 -4.75 -7.82
C PHE A 110 -15.47 -3.54 -7.01
N LEU A 111 -15.02 -2.46 -7.68
CA LEU A 111 -14.61 -1.22 -7.01
C LEU A 111 -15.78 -0.58 -6.27
N ASN A 112 -16.95 -0.47 -6.92
CA ASN A 112 -18.15 0.08 -6.29
C ASN A 112 -18.63 -0.74 -5.10
N HIS A 113 -18.72 -2.06 -5.23
CA HIS A 113 -19.13 -2.93 -4.12
C HIS A 113 -18.23 -2.77 -2.90
N ASN A 114 -16.90 -2.75 -3.10
CA ASN A 114 -15.97 -2.59 -1.99
C ASN A 114 -15.91 -1.16 -1.45
N PHE A 115 -16.16 -0.15 -2.29
CA PHE A 115 -16.36 1.22 -1.84
C PHE A 115 -17.57 1.33 -0.92
N ASP A 116 -18.73 0.82 -1.32
CA ASP A 116 -19.96 0.86 -0.53
C ASP A 116 -19.81 0.11 0.80
N ARG A 117 -19.13 -1.05 0.79
CA ARG A 117 -18.80 -1.81 2.01
C ARG A 117 -18.07 -0.96 3.06
N HIS A 118 -17.14 -0.13 2.64
CA HIS A 118 -16.41 0.77 3.54
C HIS A 118 -17.24 2.01 3.87
N TYR A 119 -17.82 2.66 2.85
CA TYR A 119 -18.48 3.95 2.94
C TYR A 119 -19.77 3.93 3.78
N ASP A 120 -20.59 2.88 3.62
CA ASP A 120 -21.90 2.75 4.29
C ASP A 120 -21.82 2.12 5.69
N GLN A 121 -20.64 1.66 6.11
CA GLN A 121 -20.43 1.02 7.41
C GLN A 121 -19.66 1.94 8.36
N ASN A 122 -18.36 1.67 8.59
CA ASN A 122 -17.54 2.41 9.55
C ASN A 122 -16.52 3.35 8.89
N ARG A 123 -16.56 3.49 7.56
CA ARG A 123 -15.63 4.32 6.76
C ARG A 123 -14.16 4.02 7.02
N ALA A 124 -13.83 2.76 7.35
CA ALA A 124 -12.43 2.35 7.42
C ALA A 124 -11.73 2.65 6.08
N PRO A 125 -10.45 3.03 6.07
CA PRO A 125 -9.71 3.30 4.84
C PRO A 125 -9.82 2.13 3.86
N LEU A 126 -10.26 2.41 2.62
CA LEU A 126 -10.30 1.45 1.53
C LEU A 126 -8.90 1.33 0.91
N GLY A 127 -8.25 0.18 1.11
CA GLY A 127 -6.96 -0.12 0.50
C GLY A 127 -7.13 -0.73 -0.89
N LEU A 128 -6.65 -0.05 -1.93
CA LEU A 128 -6.57 -0.58 -3.29
C LEU A 128 -5.09 -0.79 -3.66
N TYR A 129 -4.63 -2.03 -3.52
CA TYR A 129 -3.23 -2.40 -3.70
C TYR A 129 -3.01 -3.06 -5.07
N PHE A 130 -2.06 -2.53 -5.86
CA PHE A 130 -1.85 -2.91 -7.24
C PHE A 130 -0.38 -3.17 -7.57
N HIS A 131 -0.12 -4.14 -8.44
CA HIS A 131 1.09 -4.17 -9.25
C HIS A 131 0.89 -3.37 -10.55
N ALA A 132 1.81 -2.45 -10.87
CA ALA A 132 1.72 -1.60 -12.06
C ALA A 132 1.59 -2.40 -13.37
N ALA A 133 2.18 -3.59 -13.43
CA ALA A 133 2.08 -4.48 -14.59
C ALA A 133 0.64 -4.93 -14.86
N TRP A 134 -0.18 -5.13 -13.82
CA TRP A 134 -1.56 -5.60 -13.97
C TRP A 134 -2.43 -4.58 -14.68
N LEU A 135 -2.34 -3.30 -14.31
CA LEU A 135 -3.06 -2.21 -15.00
C LEU A 135 -2.49 -1.97 -16.41
N LYS A 136 -1.15 -1.93 -16.55
CA LYS A 136 -0.52 -1.63 -17.84
C LYS A 136 -0.80 -2.68 -18.91
N ASN A 137 -0.84 -3.96 -18.52
CA ASN A 137 -1.03 -5.07 -19.46
C ASN A 137 -2.52 -5.29 -19.82
N ASN A 138 -3.44 -4.66 -19.10
CA ASN A 138 -4.88 -4.78 -19.31
C ASN A 138 -5.52 -3.38 -19.45
N PRO A 139 -5.52 -2.78 -20.66
CA PRO A 139 -6.02 -1.41 -20.86
C PRO A 139 -7.46 -1.20 -20.37
N GLU A 140 -8.34 -2.20 -20.54
CA GLU A 140 -9.72 -2.15 -20.04
C GLU A 140 -9.80 -1.95 -18.53
N PHE A 141 -8.87 -2.51 -17.75
CA PHE A 141 -8.84 -2.33 -16.30
C PHE A 141 -8.37 -0.93 -15.92
N LEU A 142 -7.39 -0.39 -16.65
CA LEU A 142 -6.93 0.98 -16.44
C LEU A 142 -8.05 1.98 -16.78
N ASP A 143 -8.73 1.79 -17.90
CA ASP A 143 -9.84 2.65 -18.32
C ASP A 143 -10.99 2.61 -17.29
N ALA A 144 -11.39 1.42 -16.83
CA ALA A 144 -12.40 1.26 -15.79
C ALA A 144 -11.99 1.90 -14.45
N PHE A 145 -10.72 1.79 -14.07
CA PHE A 145 -10.19 2.38 -12.84
C PHE A 145 -10.18 3.91 -12.89
N LEU A 146 -9.71 4.50 -13.99
CA LEU A 146 -9.72 5.95 -14.17
C LEU A 146 -11.15 6.48 -14.21
N TYR A 147 -12.05 5.80 -14.93
CA TYR A 147 -13.47 6.15 -14.96
C TYR A 147 -14.10 6.14 -13.56
N TRP A 148 -13.82 5.10 -12.77
CA TRP A 148 -14.30 5.00 -11.38
C TRP A 148 -13.75 6.10 -10.48
N ILE A 149 -12.46 6.45 -10.60
CA ILE A 149 -11.85 7.57 -9.85
C ILE A 149 -12.57 8.88 -10.17
N ASP A 150 -12.74 9.19 -11.46
CA ASP A 150 -13.38 10.42 -11.91
C ASP A 150 -14.84 10.51 -11.43
N GLU A 151 -15.59 9.40 -11.52
CA GLU A 151 -16.97 9.34 -11.03
C GLU A 151 -17.04 9.57 -9.51
N VAL A 152 -16.17 8.92 -8.73
CA VAL A 152 -16.14 9.06 -7.27
C VAL A 152 -15.78 10.49 -6.86
N LEU A 153 -14.80 11.10 -7.52
CA LEU A 153 -14.38 12.49 -7.25
C LEU A 153 -15.46 13.52 -7.63
N GLU A 154 -16.23 13.26 -8.68
CA GLU A 154 -17.34 14.14 -9.09
C GLU A 154 -18.56 13.98 -8.17
N LYS A 155 -18.87 12.75 -7.77
CA LYS A 155 -20.09 12.42 -7.01
C LYS A 155 -19.98 12.70 -5.51
N TYR A 156 -18.81 12.46 -4.91
CA TYR A 156 -18.63 12.52 -3.45
C TYR A 156 -17.69 13.67 -3.05
N ASN A 157 -18.19 14.54 -2.17
CA ASN A 157 -17.40 15.65 -1.62
C ASN A 157 -16.71 15.31 -0.30
N ASP A 158 -16.86 14.07 0.16
CA ASP A 158 -16.37 13.54 1.42
C ASP A 158 -15.46 12.31 1.26
N VAL A 159 -14.99 12.05 0.03
CA VAL A 159 -14.03 11.00 -0.31
C VAL A 159 -12.70 11.63 -0.72
N TYR A 160 -11.59 11.07 -0.21
CA TYR A 160 -10.25 11.58 -0.44
C TYR A 160 -9.28 10.44 -0.77
N PHE A 161 -8.54 10.60 -1.87
CA PHE A 161 -7.41 9.72 -2.22
C PHE A 161 -6.15 10.28 -1.54
N VAL A 162 -5.63 9.54 -0.56
CA VAL A 162 -4.53 9.99 0.30
C VAL A 162 -3.45 8.92 0.43
N THR A 163 -2.27 9.33 0.86
CA THR A 163 -1.18 8.40 1.22
C THR A 163 -1.46 7.70 2.55
N MET A 164 -0.83 6.56 2.80
CA MET A 164 -0.96 5.84 4.08
C MET A 164 -0.52 6.70 5.29
N THR A 165 0.53 7.51 5.11
CA THR A 165 0.97 8.46 6.16
C THR A 165 -0.13 9.48 6.48
N GLN A 166 -0.82 9.99 5.45
CA GLN A 166 -1.93 10.95 5.63
C GLN A 166 -3.13 10.32 6.34
N VAL A 167 -3.36 9.02 6.17
CA VAL A 167 -4.34 8.27 6.99
C VAL A 167 -3.93 8.28 8.47
N ILE A 168 -2.67 7.93 8.77
CA ILE A 168 -2.17 7.93 10.17
C ILE A 168 -2.25 9.34 10.79
N GLN A 169 -1.88 10.37 10.04
CA GLN A 169 -2.00 11.77 10.48
C GLN A 169 -3.44 12.16 10.82
N TRP A 170 -4.41 11.67 10.04
CA TRP A 170 -5.83 11.87 10.33
C TRP A 170 -6.26 11.08 11.58
N ILE A 171 -5.82 9.83 11.76
CA ILE A 171 -6.13 9.04 12.97
C ILE A 171 -5.56 9.71 14.23
N GLN A 172 -4.36 10.30 14.13
CA GLN A 172 -3.73 11.04 15.23
C GLN A 172 -4.45 12.34 15.59
N ASN A 173 -5.17 12.95 14.63
CA ASN A 173 -5.93 14.17 14.83
C ASN A 173 -7.20 14.18 13.96
N PRO A 174 -8.25 13.43 14.36
CA PRO A 174 -9.42 13.20 13.52
C PRO A 174 -10.11 14.50 13.12
N ARG A 175 -10.41 14.64 11.83
CA ARG A 175 -11.11 15.80 11.25
C ARG A 175 -12.44 15.37 10.65
N THR A 176 -13.46 16.18 10.86
CA THR A 176 -14.73 16.03 10.14
C THR A 176 -14.56 16.42 8.67
N VAL A 177 -15.50 15.99 7.82
CA VAL A 177 -15.53 16.31 6.38
C VAL A 177 -15.44 17.81 6.10
N SER A 178 -16.03 18.65 6.95
CA SER A 178 -15.96 20.11 6.80
C SER A 178 -14.58 20.67 7.14
N GLU A 179 -13.93 20.13 8.17
CA GLU A 179 -12.60 20.57 8.62
C GLU A 179 -11.48 20.07 7.71
N VAL A 180 -11.66 18.89 7.10
CA VAL A 180 -10.59 18.21 6.38
C VAL A 180 -10.15 18.97 5.11
N LYS A 181 -11.02 19.82 4.56
CA LYS A 181 -10.70 20.76 3.47
C LYS A 181 -9.54 21.70 3.81
N ASN A 182 -9.35 22.02 5.09
CA ASN A 182 -8.27 22.87 5.59
C ASN A 182 -7.26 22.07 6.45
N PHE A 183 -7.21 20.75 6.30
CA PHE A 183 -6.29 19.92 7.06
C PHE A 183 -4.89 19.96 6.41
N GLU A 184 -4.00 20.73 7.02
CA GLU A 184 -2.65 21.00 6.49
C GLU A 184 -1.85 19.76 6.06
N PRO A 185 -1.83 18.63 6.80
CA PRO A 185 -1.08 17.45 6.36
C PRO A 185 -1.57 16.84 5.03
N TRP A 186 -2.86 17.04 4.68
CA TRP A 186 -3.40 16.62 3.40
C TRP A 186 -3.16 17.64 2.27
N ARG A 187 -2.68 18.83 2.60
CA ARG A 187 -2.34 19.90 1.64
C ARG A 187 -0.84 20.00 1.39
N GLU A 188 -0.02 19.19 2.06
CA GLU A 188 1.41 19.09 1.74
C GLU A 188 1.57 18.66 0.27
N LYS A 189 2.38 19.42 -0.49
CA LYS A 189 2.59 19.16 -1.94
C LYS A 189 1.29 19.15 -2.77
N CYS A 190 0.29 19.95 -2.38
CA CYS A 190 -1.03 20.03 -3.03
C CYS A 190 -0.98 20.23 -4.56
N SER A 191 -0.05 21.05 -5.05
CA SER A 191 0.33 21.12 -6.47
C SER A 191 1.85 21.22 -6.52
N VAL A 192 2.51 20.14 -6.93
CA VAL A 192 3.96 20.14 -7.11
C VAL A 192 4.26 20.68 -8.48
N GLU A 193 4.51 21.99 -8.55
CA GLU A 193 5.04 22.65 -9.73
C GLU A 193 6.54 22.89 -9.55
N GLY A 194 7.32 22.69 -10.62
CA GLY A 194 8.75 22.94 -10.60
C GLY A 194 9.54 22.04 -11.54
N PRO A 195 10.83 22.36 -11.77
CA PRO A 195 11.71 21.49 -12.53
C PRO A 195 11.94 20.17 -11.78
N PRO A 196 12.21 19.07 -12.50
CA PRO A 196 12.67 17.84 -11.86
C PRO A 196 14.00 18.09 -11.14
N ALA A 197 14.34 17.24 -10.17
CA ALA A 197 15.61 17.34 -9.43
C ALA A 197 16.83 17.30 -10.36
N CYS A 198 16.74 16.58 -11.49
CA CYS A 198 17.68 16.63 -12.59
C CYS A 198 16.96 16.41 -13.94
N TRP A 199 17.44 17.05 -15.01
CA TRP A 199 16.87 16.92 -16.36
C TRP A 199 17.32 15.66 -17.09
N VAL A 200 18.58 15.27 -16.90
CA VAL A 200 19.16 14.08 -17.49
C VAL A 200 19.76 13.26 -16.36
N PRO A 201 19.10 12.17 -15.92
CA PRO A 201 19.66 11.29 -14.92
C PRO A 201 20.87 10.55 -15.47
N HIS A 202 21.84 10.24 -14.61
CA HIS A 202 22.93 9.33 -14.96
C HIS A 202 22.38 7.92 -15.12
N SER A 203 22.91 7.18 -16.09
CA SER A 203 22.61 5.76 -16.30
C SER A 203 23.84 4.93 -15.91
N CYS A 204 23.83 4.41 -14.70
CA CYS A 204 24.95 3.71 -14.10
C CYS A 204 24.84 2.21 -14.39
N LYS A 205 25.73 1.68 -15.24
CA LYS A 205 25.89 0.23 -15.47
C LYS A 205 26.76 -0.34 -14.35
N LEU A 206 26.13 -0.99 -13.37
CA LEU A 206 26.78 -1.43 -12.14
C LEU A 206 26.78 -2.95 -12.03
N THR A 207 27.76 -3.48 -11.29
CA THR A 207 27.85 -4.89 -10.90
C THR A 207 28.10 -4.98 -9.40
N SER A 208 27.80 -6.12 -8.80
CA SER A 208 28.15 -6.42 -7.40
C SER A 208 28.53 -7.88 -7.26
N LYS A 209 29.38 -8.19 -6.29
CA LYS A 209 29.69 -9.58 -5.93
C LYS A 209 28.46 -10.32 -5.38
N GLU A 210 27.50 -9.57 -4.84
CA GLU A 210 26.27 -10.11 -4.26
C GLU A 210 25.23 -10.50 -5.33
N VAL A 211 25.37 -10.00 -6.56
CA VAL A 211 24.53 -10.35 -7.71
C VAL A 211 25.43 -10.83 -8.87
N PRO A 212 26.03 -12.03 -8.74
CA PRO A 212 27.08 -12.47 -9.65
C PRO A 212 26.57 -12.70 -11.07
N GLY A 213 27.29 -12.14 -12.04
CA GLY A 213 27.00 -12.34 -13.47
C GLY A 213 25.98 -11.36 -14.06
N GLU A 214 25.33 -10.54 -13.23
CA GLU A 214 24.40 -9.53 -13.68
C GLU A 214 25.05 -8.16 -13.84
N THR A 215 24.55 -7.39 -14.81
CA THR A 215 24.83 -5.96 -14.94
C THR A 215 23.52 -5.22 -14.86
N ILE A 216 23.34 -4.45 -13.79
CA ILE A 216 22.08 -3.77 -13.50
C ILE A 216 22.25 -2.27 -13.76
N ASN A 217 21.30 -1.70 -14.48
CA ASN A 217 21.26 -0.25 -14.74
C ASN A 217 20.54 0.45 -13.58
N LEU A 218 21.21 1.39 -12.93
CA LEU A 218 20.63 2.26 -11.91
C LEU A 218 20.57 3.69 -12.46
N GLN A 219 19.36 4.24 -12.58
CA GLN A 219 19.17 5.65 -12.96
C GLN A 219 19.12 6.54 -11.71
N THR A 220 19.94 7.58 -11.67
CA THR A 220 19.98 8.50 -10.52
C THR A 220 20.40 9.91 -10.91
N CYS A 221 19.97 10.91 -10.13
CA CYS A 221 20.44 12.28 -10.26
C CYS A 221 21.81 12.51 -9.58
N VAL A 222 22.28 11.57 -8.75
CA VAL A 222 23.60 11.68 -8.11
C VAL A 222 24.69 10.99 -8.93
N ARG A 223 25.95 11.15 -8.52
CA ARG A 223 27.08 10.45 -9.16
C ARG A 223 26.90 8.93 -9.01
N CYS A 224 27.27 8.18 -10.05
CA CYS A 224 27.24 6.71 -9.99
C CYS A 224 28.11 6.18 -8.83
N PRO A 225 27.58 5.24 -8.02
CA PRO A 225 28.35 4.56 -6.99
C PRO A 225 29.39 3.62 -7.62
N ASN A 226 30.30 3.10 -6.80
CA ASN A 226 31.38 2.22 -7.25
C ASN A 226 30.87 0.80 -7.58
N ASN A 227 29.94 0.30 -6.76
CA ASN A 227 29.31 -1.00 -6.92
C ASN A 227 27.77 -0.85 -6.98
N TYR A 228 27.10 -1.90 -7.43
CA TYR A 228 25.64 -1.98 -7.34
C TYR A 228 25.22 -2.11 -5.87
N PRO A 229 24.40 -1.19 -5.33
CA PRO A 229 23.93 -1.28 -3.95
C PRO A 229 23.15 -2.56 -3.69
N TRP A 230 23.45 -3.25 -2.59
CA TRP A 230 22.77 -4.48 -2.18
C TRP A 230 22.73 -4.64 -0.66
N VAL A 231 22.32 -5.81 -0.18
CA VAL A 231 22.05 -6.09 1.24
C VAL A 231 23.22 -5.70 2.15
N ASN A 232 24.47 -6.02 1.76
CA ASN A 232 25.61 -5.71 2.60
C ASN A 232 26.18 -4.30 2.32
N ASP A 233 26.07 -3.75 1.11
CA ASP A 233 26.50 -2.38 0.75
C ASP A 233 25.32 -1.59 0.17
N PRO A 234 24.43 -1.05 1.04
CA PRO A 234 23.27 -0.29 0.58
C PRO A 234 23.65 1.07 -0.06
N THR A 235 24.89 1.51 0.12
CA THR A 235 25.42 2.75 -0.46
C THR A 235 26.06 2.57 -1.84
N GLY A 236 26.57 1.37 -2.13
CA GLY A 236 27.41 1.08 -3.30
C GLY A 236 28.83 1.66 -3.21
N ASP A 237 29.31 2.03 -2.01
CA ASP A 237 30.62 2.67 -1.82
C ASP A 237 31.78 1.66 -1.93
N GLY A 238 31.53 0.39 -1.63
CA GLY A 238 32.50 -0.69 -1.68
C GLY A 238 33.41 -0.80 -0.45
N PHE A 239 33.03 -0.18 0.67
CA PHE A 239 33.71 -0.36 1.96
C PHE A 239 33.13 -1.57 2.68
N PHE A 240 33.91 -2.64 2.71
CA PHE A 240 33.66 -3.86 3.47
C PHE A 240 34.93 -4.31 4.17
#